data_AF-F9QDV9-F1
#
_entry.id   AF-F9QDV9-F1
#
_cell.length_a   1.000
_cell.length_b   1.000
_cell.length_c   1.000
_cell.angle_alpha   90.00
_cell.angle_beta   90.00
_cell.angle_gamma   90.00
#
_symmetry.space_group_name_H-M   'P 1'
#
loop_
_entity.id
_entity.type
_entity.pdbx_description
1 polymer ?
#
loop_
_entity_poly.entity_id
_entity_poly.type
_entity_poly.pdbx_seq_one_letter_code
_entity_poly.pdbx_strand_id
1 'polypeptide(L)'
;MKLNTLEKIDLVRILQKRAIKVSAKALVNKFKKHYPNSPCPTTSTVYKCLKSNEFSLSIDILQFLSVGKYRKRVIKTQKSSLKNAIRIHQRPEEANNRTTEGHYELDTVIGKREDKYCLVTLLDRKSRNFIQLNP
;
A
#
# COMPACT_ATOMS: atom_id res chain seq x y z
N MET A 1 -51.74 2.44 24.28
CA MET A 1 -51.66 1.09 23.70
C MET A 1 -50.45 0.38 24.32
N LYS A 2 -50.62 -0.74 25.02
CA LYS A 2 -49.47 -1.52 25.53
C LYS A 2 -49.01 -2.45 24.41
N LEU A 3 -47.81 -2.21 23.88
CA LEU A 3 -47.19 -3.09 22.90
C LEU A 3 -47.05 -4.49 23.49
N ASN A 4 -47.45 -5.48 22.71
CA ASN A 4 -47.27 -6.88 23.07
C ASN A 4 -45.78 -7.27 22.96
N THR A 5 -45.43 -8.42 23.51
CA THR A 5 -44.03 -8.87 23.62
C THR A 5 -43.37 -9.01 22.25
N LEU A 6 -44.11 -9.44 21.22
CA LEU A 6 -43.60 -9.63 19.86
C LEU A 6 -43.33 -8.29 19.16
N GLU A 7 -44.22 -7.32 19.30
CA GLU A 7 -44.04 -5.97 18.75
C GLU A 7 -42.84 -5.24 19.38
N LYS A 8 -42.59 -5.46 20.68
CA LYS A 8 -41.39 -4.92 21.35
C LYS A 8 -40.11 -5.55 20.82
N ILE A 9 -40.12 -6.86 20.53
CA ILE A 9 -38.99 -7.59 19.96
C ILE A 9 -38.67 -7.07 18.54
N ASP A 10 -39.68 -6.82 17.72
CA ASP A 10 -39.48 -6.28 16.38
C ASP A 10 -39.02 -4.82 16.38
N LEU A 11 -39.53 -3.99 17.30
CA LEU A 11 -39.02 -2.63 17.49
C LEU A 11 -37.55 -2.59 17.91
N VAL A 12 -37.10 -3.49 18.80
CA VAL A 12 -35.68 -3.63 19.15
C VAL A 12 -34.84 -4.08 17.94
N ARG A 13 -35.34 -5.01 17.13
CA ARG A 13 -34.72 -5.47 15.88
C ARG A 13 -34.54 -4.36 14.85
N ILE A 14 -35.46 -3.39 14.81
CA ILE A 14 -35.42 -2.23 13.91
C ILE A 14 -34.46 -1.16 14.45
N LEU A 15 -34.51 -0.87 15.75
CA LEU A 15 -33.67 0.14 16.41
C LEU A 15 -32.17 -0.23 16.46
N GLN A 16 -31.83 -1.52 16.37
CA GLN A 16 -30.44 -2.02 16.29
C GLN A 16 -29.81 -1.95 14.87
N LYS A 17 -30.56 -1.54 13.84
CA LYS A 17 -30.03 -1.33 12.47
C LYS A 17 -29.87 0.18 12.24
N ARG A 18 -28.68 0.78 12.38
CA ARG A 18 -27.55 0.68 11.42
C ARG A 18 -26.25 1.06 12.13
N ALA A 19 -25.25 0.17 12.03
CA ALA A 19 -23.88 0.45 12.45
C ALA A 19 -23.21 1.57 11.63
N ILE A 20 -22.39 2.38 12.30
CA ILE A 20 -21.55 3.39 11.63
C ILE A 20 -20.45 2.66 10.83
N LYS A 21 -20.60 2.59 9.51
CA LYS A 21 -19.57 2.04 8.58
C LYS A 21 -18.43 3.02 8.31
N VAL A 22 -18.01 3.78 9.31
CA VAL A 22 -17.03 4.89 9.16
C VAL A 22 -15.93 4.68 10.18
N SER A 23 -14.66 4.72 9.75
CA SER A 23 -13.53 4.54 10.66
C SER A 23 -13.43 5.72 11.63
N ALA A 24 -12.84 5.50 12.81
CA ALA A 24 -12.58 6.58 13.77
C ALA A 24 -11.76 7.73 13.15
N LYS A 25 -10.84 7.42 12.23
CA LYS A 25 -10.09 8.44 11.49
C LYS A 25 -10.99 9.29 10.59
N ALA A 26 -11.94 8.65 9.91
CA ALA A 26 -12.90 9.38 9.09
C ALA A 26 -13.86 10.23 9.94
N LEU A 27 -14.21 9.79 11.15
CA LEU A 27 -14.96 10.62 12.12
C LEU A 27 -14.16 11.85 12.54
N VAL A 28 -12.88 11.68 12.91
CA VAL A 28 -11.97 12.79 13.23
C VAL A 28 -11.84 13.78 12.08
N ASN A 29 -11.68 13.29 10.84
CA ASN A 29 -11.57 14.16 9.67
C ASN A 29 -12.87 14.94 9.40
N LYS A 30 -14.04 14.31 9.57
CA LYS A 30 -15.33 15.01 9.49
C LYS A 30 -15.45 16.07 10.58
N PHE A 31 -15.04 15.75 11.81
CA PHE A 31 -15.04 16.70 12.91
C PHE A 31 -14.19 17.95 12.60
N LYS A 32 -12.95 17.76 12.09
CA LYS A 32 -12.10 18.88 11.65
C LYS A 32 -12.75 19.77 10.60
N LYS A 33 -13.51 19.17 9.68
CA LYS A 33 -14.20 19.91 8.62
C LYS A 33 -15.37 20.74 9.17
N HIS A 34 -16.11 20.21 10.13
CA HIS A 34 -17.26 20.90 10.73
C HIS A 34 -16.86 21.91 11.82
N TYR A 35 -15.73 21.70 12.49
CA TYR A 35 -15.24 22.52 13.60
C TYR A 35 -13.77 22.91 13.40
N PRO A 36 -13.47 23.88 12.52
CA PRO A 36 -12.10 24.24 12.15
C PRO A 36 -11.30 24.91 13.28
N ASN A 37 -11.99 25.64 14.17
CA ASN A 37 -11.36 26.40 15.27
C ASN A 37 -11.38 25.65 16.61
N SER A 38 -11.96 24.45 16.66
CA SER A 38 -12.03 23.65 17.89
C SER A 38 -10.86 22.68 17.98
N PRO A 39 -10.38 22.39 19.20
CA PRO A 39 -9.35 21.36 19.40
C PRO A 39 -9.88 20.02 18.90
N CYS A 40 -9.17 19.44 17.93
CA CYS A 40 -9.61 18.21 17.30
C CYS A 40 -9.21 16.99 18.14
N PRO A 41 -10.16 16.08 18.47
CA PRO A 41 -9.84 14.87 19.19
C PRO A 41 -8.92 13.96 18.36
N THR A 42 -7.96 13.32 19.04
CA THR A 42 -7.16 12.28 18.40
C THR A 42 -8.01 11.03 18.15
N THR A 43 -7.57 10.18 17.23
CA THR A 43 -8.26 8.91 16.96
C THR A 43 -8.34 8.02 18.20
N SER A 44 -7.34 8.07 19.08
CA SER A 44 -7.35 7.34 20.35
C SER A 44 -8.34 7.91 21.35
N THR A 45 -8.48 9.25 21.43
CA THR A 45 -9.52 9.89 22.25
C THR A 45 -10.92 9.46 21.79
N VAL A 46 -11.18 9.44 20.48
CA VAL A 46 -12.46 8.96 19.94
C VAL A 46 -12.71 7.50 20.31
N TYR A 47 -11.71 6.63 20.21
CA TYR A 47 -11.85 5.23 20.64
C TYR A 47 -12.10 5.08 22.15
N LYS A 48 -11.47 5.91 22.99
CA LYS A 48 -11.69 5.90 24.44
C LYS A 48 -13.13 6.25 24.78
N CYS A 49 -13.65 7.35 24.22
CA CYS A 49 -15.04 7.78 24.44
C CYS A 49 -16.07 6.77 23.90
N LEU A 50 -15.76 6.12 22.78
CA LEU A 50 -16.58 5.02 22.25
C LEU A 50 -16.57 3.80 23.18
N LYS A 51 -15.41 3.44 23.73
CA LYS A 51 -15.24 2.28 24.63
C LYS A 51 -15.84 2.51 26.01
N SER A 52 -15.80 3.74 26.52
CA SER A 52 -16.45 4.12 27.78
C SER A 52 -17.96 4.30 27.65
N ASN A 53 -18.53 4.11 26.45
CA ASN A 53 -19.94 4.37 26.11
C ASN A 53 -20.43 5.74 26.62
N GLU A 54 -19.55 6.74 26.60
CA GLU A 54 -19.80 8.08 27.15
C GLU A 54 -20.95 8.79 26.42
N PHE A 55 -21.25 8.35 25.19
CA PHE A 55 -22.30 8.88 24.34
C PHE A 55 -23.65 8.16 24.46
N SER A 56 -23.78 7.18 25.39
CA SER A 56 -25.00 6.36 25.57
C SER A 56 -25.55 5.81 24.25
N LEU A 57 -24.68 5.20 23.45
CA LEU A 57 -25.03 4.72 22.12
C LEU A 57 -25.85 3.43 22.22
N SER A 58 -26.92 3.34 21.43
CA SER A 58 -27.82 2.17 21.38
C SER A 58 -27.22 0.95 20.68
N ILE A 59 -26.05 1.10 20.03
CA ILE A 59 -25.37 0.07 19.23
C ILE A 59 -23.87 0.11 19.55
N ASP A 60 -23.26 -1.05 19.74
CA ASP A 60 -21.80 -1.16 19.88
C ASP A 60 -21.11 -0.91 18.52
N ILE A 61 -20.49 0.27 18.40
CA ILE A 61 -19.77 0.70 17.20
C ILE A 61 -18.45 -0.09 17.01
N LEU A 62 -17.88 -0.66 18.08
CA LEU A 62 -16.61 -1.37 18.04
C LEU A 62 -16.71 -2.72 17.32
N GLN A 63 -17.91 -3.29 17.22
CA GLN A 63 -18.15 -4.52 16.45
C GLN A 63 -18.01 -4.32 14.93
N PHE A 64 -17.95 -3.07 14.46
CA PHE A 64 -17.90 -2.71 13.04
C PHE A 64 -16.65 -1.91 12.66
N LEU A 65 -15.56 -2.02 13.44
CA LEU A 65 -14.25 -1.48 13.05
C LEU A 65 -13.98 -1.80 11.58
N SER A 66 -13.67 -0.77 10.80
CA SER A 66 -13.59 -0.86 9.35
C SER A 66 -12.71 -2.03 8.95
N VAL A 67 -13.28 -3.02 8.26
CA VAL A 67 -12.53 -3.95 7.41
C VAL A 67 -11.80 -3.07 6.40
N GLY A 68 -10.57 -2.68 6.74
CA GLY A 68 -9.71 -1.93 5.85
C GLY A 68 -9.67 -2.71 4.55
N LYS A 69 -10.07 -2.09 3.44
CA LYS A 69 -9.93 -2.72 2.13
C LYS A 69 -8.43 -2.92 1.93
N TYR A 70 -7.93 -4.12 2.21
CA TYR A 70 -6.61 -4.54 1.79
C TYR A 70 -6.63 -4.49 0.27
N ARG A 71 -6.20 -3.37 -0.30
CA ARG A 71 -5.99 -3.28 -1.74
C ARG A 71 -4.81 -4.19 -2.01
N LYS A 72 -5.07 -5.38 -2.57
CA LYS A 72 -4.01 -6.23 -3.12
C LYS A 72 -3.19 -5.34 -4.05
N ARG A 73 -1.90 -5.19 -3.73
CA ARG A 73 -0.97 -4.43 -4.56
C ARG A 73 -0.93 -5.15 -5.91
N VAL A 74 -1.55 -4.55 -6.93
CA VAL A 74 -1.47 -5.06 -8.31
C VAL A 74 -0.02 -4.91 -8.72
N ILE A 75 0.71 -6.02 -8.79
CA ILE A 75 2.04 -6.05 -9.38
C ILE A 75 1.82 -5.78 -10.87
N LYS A 76 2.01 -4.52 -11.29
CA LYS A 76 2.10 -4.22 -12.73
C LYS A 76 3.34 -4.95 -13.23
N THR A 77 3.15 -5.94 -14.09
CA THR A 77 4.22 -6.50 -14.91
C THR A 77 4.80 -5.34 -15.72
N GLN A 78 5.97 -4.86 -15.32
CA GLN A 78 6.71 -3.84 -16.05
C GLN A 78 6.95 -4.39 -17.46
N LYS A 79 6.36 -3.75 -18.48
CA LYS A 79 6.76 -3.99 -19.87
C LYS A 79 8.24 -3.59 -19.96
N SER A 80 9.10 -4.45 -20.51
CA SER A 80 10.50 -4.09 -20.74
C SER A 80 10.55 -2.83 -21.59
N SER A 81 11.23 -1.78 -21.11
CA SER A 81 11.37 -0.50 -21.83
C SER A 81 12.21 -0.62 -23.11
N LEU A 82 12.98 -1.70 -23.24
CA LEU A 82 13.85 -1.97 -24.38
C LEU A 82 13.06 -2.62 -25.52
N LYS A 83 12.91 -1.89 -26.63
CA LYS A 83 12.34 -2.42 -27.88
C LYS A 83 13.29 -3.50 -28.43
N ASN A 84 12.76 -4.69 -28.74
CA ASN A 84 13.51 -5.86 -29.24
C ASN A 84 14.55 -6.45 -28.26
N ALA A 85 14.34 -6.32 -26.94
CA ALA A 85 15.21 -7.00 -25.98
C ALA A 85 15.14 -8.53 -26.14
N ILE A 86 16.29 -9.13 -26.47
CA ILE A 86 16.46 -10.58 -26.52
C ILE A 86 16.62 -11.08 -25.08
N ARG A 87 15.89 -12.14 -24.72
CA ARG A 87 15.97 -12.71 -23.36
C ARG A 87 17.33 -13.39 -23.15
N ILE A 88 17.78 -13.46 -21.90
CA ILE A 88 19.07 -14.09 -21.53
C ILE A 88 19.18 -15.53 -22.04
N HIS A 89 18.08 -16.29 -21.99
CA HIS A 89 18.04 -17.66 -22.48
C HIS A 89 18.06 -17.80 -24.01
N GLN A 90 17.96 -16.70 -24.76
CA GLN A 90 18.06 -16.67 -26.24
C GLN A 90 19.40 -16.12 -26.72
N ARG A 91 20.37 -15.93 -25.82
CA ARG A 91 21.73 -15.53 -26.18
C ARG A 91 22.36 -16.60 -27.08
N PRO A 92 23.21 -16.20 -28.04
CA PRO A 92 23.92 -17.16 -28.87
C PRO A 92 24.91 -17.99 -28.01
N GLU A 93 25.18 -19.23 -28.45
CA GLU A 93 26.10 -20.17 -27.80
C GLU A 93 27.48 -19.57 -27.54
N GLU A 94 28.01 -18.82 -28.50
CA GLU A 94 29.30 -18.12 -28.41
C GLU A 94 29.39 -17.14 -27.23
N ALA A 95 28.29 -16.44 -26.93
CA ALA A 95 28.21 -15.56 -25.79
C ALA A 95 28.23 -16.37 -24.48
N ASN A 96 27.54 -17.51 -24.43
CA ASN A 96 27.51 -18.39 -23.26
C ASN A 96 28.86 -19.05 -22.98
N ASN A 97 29.52 -19.52 -24.04
CA ASN A 97 30.81 -20.19 -23.98
C ASN A 97 32.00 -19.20 -23.93
N ARG A 98 31.73 -17.88 -24.01
CA ARG A 98 32.74 -16.80 -23.95
C ARG A 98 33.81 -16.93 -25.05
N THR A 99 33.42 -17.37 -26.24
CA THR A 99 34.34 -17.71 -27.33
C THR A 99 34.65 -16.52 -28.26
N THR A 100 33.78 -15.50 -28.29
CA THR A 100 33.90 -14.30 -29.13
C THR A 100 33.90 -13.03 -28.29
N GLU A 101 34.61 -12.01 -28.77
CA GLU A 101 34.56 -10.65 -28.18
C GLU A 101 33.34 -9.90 -28.70
N GLY A 102 32.92 -8.84 -28.00
CA GLY A 102 31.76 -8.03 -28.38
C GLY A 102 30.47 -8.40 -27.64
N HIS A 103 30.56 -9.32 -26.68
CA HIS A 103 29.46 -9.66 -25.78
C HIS A 103 29.68 -8.99 -24.43
N TYR A 104 29.02 -7.85 -24.24
CA TYR A 104 29.15 -7.06 -23.01
C TYR A 104 28.06 -7.39 -21.99
N GLU A 105 28.48 -7.54 -20.74
CA GLU A 105 27.60 -7.49 -19.56
C GLU A 105 27.66 -6.07 -18.97
N LEU A 106 26.50 -5.55 -18.58
CA LEU A 106 26.36 -4.21 -18.02
C LEU A 106 25.92 -4.36 -16.56
N ASP A 107 26.74 -3.88 -15.64
CA ASP A 107 26.43 -3.86 -14.20
C ASP A 107 26.38 -2.43 -13.69
N THR A 108 25.53 -2.18 -12.69
CA THR A 108 25.27 -0.85 -12.14
C THR A 108 25.35 -0.86 -10.62
N VAL A 109 26.25 -0.07 -10.05
CA VAL A 109 26.34 0.16 -8.61
C VAL A 109 25.71 1.51 -8.30
N ILE A 110 24.60 1.47 -7.58
CA ILE A 110 23.91 2.68 -7.11
C ILE A 110 24.57 3.12 -5.80
N GLY A 111 24.93 4.40 -5.71
CA GLY A 111 25.49 5.01 -4.51
C GLY A 111 24.49 5.09 -3.35
N LYS A 112 24.83 5.87 -2.31
CA LYS A 112 23.87 6.11 -1.21
C LYS A 112 22.63 6.81 -1.76
N ARG A 113 21.51 6.69 -1.06
CA ARG A 113 20.24 7.32 -1.46
C ARG A 113 20.33 8.84 -1.67
N GLU A 114 21.25 9.47 -0.96
CA GLU A 114 21.56 10.90 -1.03
C GLU A 114 22.33 11.26 -2.31
N ASP A 115 23.13 10.32 -2.82
CA ASP A 115 23.92 10.45 -4.03
C ASP A 115 23.05 10.13 -5.25
N LYS A 116 22.99 11.04 -6.21
CA LYS A 116 22.29 10.82 -7.49
C LYS A 116 23.15 10.11 -8.53
N TYR A 117 24.34 9.66 -8.15
CA TYR A 117 25.31 9.05 -9.04
C TYR A 117 25.15 7.53 -9.08
N CYS A 118 25.31 6.99 -10.27
CA CYS A 118 25.35 5.56 -10.54
C CYS A 118 26.65 5.25 -11.26
N LEU A 119 27.40 4.25 -10.78
CA LEU A 119 28.56 3.75 -11.48
C LEU A 119 28.11 2.65 -12.44
N VAL A 120 28.40 2.83 -13.73
CA VAL A 120 28.07 1.85 -14.75
C VAL A 120 29.34 1.19 -15.24
N THR A 121 29.35 -0.15 -15.26
CA THR A 121 30.47 -0.94 -15.77
C THR A 121 30.01 -1.80 -16.93
N LEU A 122 30.83 -1.83 -17.98
CA LEU A 122 30.65 -2.70 -19.14
C LEU A 122 31.82 -3.69 -19.17
N LEU A 123 31.52 -4.99 -19.10
CA LEU A 123 32.52 -6.05 -19.09
C LEU A 123 32.34 -6.94 -20.30
N ASP A 124 33.38 -7.10 -21.11
CA ASP A 124 33.39 -8.07 -22.20
C ASP A 124 33.61 -9.49 -21.63
N ARG A 125 32.69 -10.42 -21.94
CA ARG A 125 32.68 -11.75 -21.31
C ARG A 125 33.88 -12.62 -21.68
N LYS A 126 34.50 -12.41 -22.84
CA LYS A 126 35.65 -13.18 -23.31
C LYS A 126 36.97 -12.62 -22.78
N SER A 127 37.26 -11.38 -23.12
CA SER A 127 38.52 -10.71 -22.79
C SER A 127 38.62 -10.35 -21.31
N ARG A 128 37.48 -10.24 -20.60
CA ARG A 128 37.37 -9.73 -19.23
C ARG A 128 37.86 -8.29 -19.08
N ASN A 129 38.00 -7.56 -20.18
CA ASN A 129 38.27 -6.14 -20.14
C ASN A 129 37.00 -5.42 -19.67
N PHE A 130 37.18 -4.45 -18.78
CA PHE A 130 36.08 -3.62 -18.28
C PHE A 130 36.26 -2.17 -18.71
N ILE A 131 35.14 -1.52 -19.02
CA ILE A 131 35.05 -0.09 -19.27
C ILE A 131 34.20 0.47 -18.14
N GLN A 132 34.79 1.39 -17.37
CA GLN A 132 34.09 2.15 -16.37
C GLN A 132 33.53 3.41 -17.01
N LEU A 133 32.20 3.57 -17.00
CA LEU A 133 31.55 4.79 -17.42
C LEU A 133 31.32 5.65 -16.18
N ASN A 134 32.02 6.77 -16.12
CA ASN A 134 31.76 7.78 -15.10
C ASN A 134 30.58 8.66 -15.56
N PRO A 135 29.66 9.00 -14.65
CA PRO A 135 28.54 9.90 -14.93
C PRO A 135 28.98 11.33 -15.25
#